data_AF-A0A6G0WQH5-F1
#
_entry.id   AF-A0A6G0WQH5-F1
#
_cell.length_a   1.000
_cell.length_b   1.000
_cell.length_c   1.000
_cell.angle_alpha   90.00
_cell.angle_beta   90.00
_cell.angle_gamma   90.00
#
_symmetry.space_group_name_H-M   'P 1'
#
loop_
_entity.id
_entity.type
_entity.pdbx_description
1 polymer ?
#
loop_
_entity_poly.entity_id
_entity_poly.type
_entity_poly.pdbx_seq_one_letter_code
_entity_poly.pdbx_strand_id
1 'polypeptide(L)'
;MPVVHNRYDLSQVNLFTYDVVMAVTEDEIAAIQWCMDVGLIRQEFFCPQCSNSMKQDGTRWRCRRSTCNDLQFSVRKGTVFVEVKIPIRKFVRILFHYASNTPVTKCASQKKVSQNTVSKVYSICRDMCSEELCRTDMKIGGYGAIVEIDETSLKKKSKYNRGRHYPDCWLFGGVDRGTKQWFGRIVYGDRTKKTLSELIREHINPGTLIISDKFSSYVSLNGRHNLANNPVLRDMDYSHQWVDHSENFVNPTNGAHTQTIEGYWEIKVKRHMKAMRGVIKEMIPELIDEYLWRSWCFRPKVEDAMFMAGIC
;
A
#
# COMPACT_ATOMS: atom_id res chain seq x y z
N MET A 1 10.92 -15.19 13.06
CA MET A 1 9.46 -15.04 13.11
C MET A 1 8.88 -15.56 11.81
N PRO A 2 7.70 -16.22 11.78
CA PRO A 2 7.12 -16.68 10.53
C PRO A 2 6.75 -15.44 9.70
N VAL A 3 7.17 -15.42 8.45
CA VAL A 3 6.71 -14.42 7.49
C VAL A 3 5.18 -14.51 7.46
N VAL A 4 4.50 -13.38 7.64
CA VAL A 4 3.03 -13.32 7.65
C VAL A 4 2.50 -13.50 6.23
N HIS A 5 2.70 -14.68 5.66
CA HIS A 5 2.09 -15.09 4.42
C HIS A 5 0.75 -15.74 4.77
N ASN A 6 -0.33 -15.26 4.15
CA ASN A 6 -1.73 -15.69 4.31
C ASN A 6 -2.58 -14.87 5.31
N ARG A 7 -2.61 -13.53 5.19
CA ARG A 7 -3.66 -12.72 5.85
C ARG A 7 -5.01 -12.77 5.14
N TYR A 8 -4.98 -13.01 3.83
CA TYR A 8 -6.18 -13.10 3.02
C TYR A 8 -6.59 -14.56 2.86
N ASP A 9 -7.87 -14.84 3.08
CA ASP A 9 -8.47 -16.08 2.60
C ASP A 9 -8.57 -16.02 1.07
N LEU A 10 -7.64 -16.70 0.41
CA LEU A 10 -7.56 -16.78 -1.04
C LEU A 10 -8.15 -18.09 -1.57
N SER A 11 -8.95 -18.80 -0.77
CA SER A 11 -9.62 -20.04 -1.18
C SER A 11 -10.53 -19.86 -2.40
N GLN A 12 -11.09 -18.66 -2.57
CA GLN A 12 -11.96 -18.29 -3.69
C GLN A 12 -11.30 -17.37 -4.72
N VAL A 13 -9.96 -17.37 -4.81
CA VAL A 13 -9.22 -16.52 -5.77
C VAL A 13 -9.64 -16.74 -7.23
N ASN A 14 -10.14 -17.93 -7.56
CA ASN A 14 -10.65 -18.28 -8.88
C ASN A 14 -11.81 -17.36 -9.33
N LEU A 15 -12.60 -16.83 -8.38
CA LEU A 15 -13.68 -15.87 -8.65
C LEU A 15 -13.19 -14.51 -9.14
N PHE A 16 -11.89 -14.22 -8.97
CA PHE A 16 -11.26 -12.94 -9.30
C PHE A 16 -10.35 -13.02 -10.53
N THR A 17 -10.33 -14.16 -11.22
CA THR A 17 -9.57 -14.34 -12.46
C THR A 17 -10.08 -13.42 -13.57
N TYR A 18 -9.21 -13.10 -14.53
CA TYR A 18 -9.57 -12.24 -15.66
C TYR A 18 -10.83 -12.73 -16.37
N ASP A 19 -10.91 -14.02 -16.69
CA ASP A 19 -12.02 -14.60 -17.45
C ASP A 19 -13.34 -14.50 -16.68
N VAL A 20 -13.34 -14.83 -15.38
CA VAL A 20 -14.54 -14.71 -14.54
C VAL A 20 -14.97 -13.25 -14.43
N VAL A 21 -14.04 -12.34 -14.14
CA VAL A 21 -14.35 -10.91 -14.00
C VAL A 21 -14.86 -10.33 -15.32
N MET A 22 -14.31 -10.74 -16.47
CA MET A 22 -14.81 -10.27 -17.76
C MET A 22 -16.22 -10.79 -18.04
N ALA A 23 -16.49 -12.07 -17.76
CA ALA A 23 -17.78 -12.72 -17.97
C ALA A 23 -18.88 -12.10 -17.08
N VAL A 24 -18.65 -12.01 -15.76
CA VAL A 24 -19.67 -11.46 -14.83
C VAL A 24 -19.95 -9.97 -15.06
N THR A 25 -19.04 -9.25 -15.73
CA THR A 25 -19.21 -7.83 -16.03
C THR A 25 -19.71 -7.54 -17.45
N GLU A 26 -20.17 -8.56 -18.18
CA GLU A 26 -20.90 -8.40 -19.44
C GLU A 26 -22.29 -7.81 -19.24
N ASP A 27 -22.93 -8.14 -18.11
CA ASP A 27 -24.23 -7.65 -17.68
C ASP A 27 -24.13 -6.93 -16.33
N GLU A 28 -25.02 -5.95 -16.08
CA GLU A 28 -25.02 -5.19 -14.82
C GLU A 28 -25.59 -6.00 -13.65
N ILE A 29 -26.60 -6.83 -13.89
CA ILE A 29 -27.22 -7.66 -12.84
C ILE A 29 -26.30 -8.80 -12.47
N ALA A 30 -25.66 -9.46 -13.45
CA ALA A 30 -24.63 -10.46 -13.20
C ALA A 30 -23.47 -9.89 -12.36
N ALA A 31 -23.02 -8.66 -12.66
CA ALA A 31 -21.98 -8.01 -11.88
C ALA A 31 -22.41 -7.71 -10.45
N ILE A 32 -23.68 -7.32 -10.24
CA ILE A 32 -24.24 -7.11 -8.90
C ILE A 32 -24.28 -8.42 -8.13
N GLN A 33 -24.72 -9.51 -8.76
CA GLN A 33 -24.77 -10.83 -8.12
C GLN A 33 -23.38 -11.30 -7.73
N TRP A 34 -22.40 -11.21 -8.64
CA TRP A 34 -21.01 -11.53 -8.32
C TRP A 34 -20.49 -10.68 -7.15
N CYS A 35 -20.79 -9.37 -7.12
CA CYS A 35 -20.43 -8.52 -5.99
C CYS A 35 -21.08 -8.94 -4.67
N MET A 36 -22.27 -9.53 -4.69
CA MET A 36 -22.92 -10.10 -3.49
C MET A 36 -22.25 -11.39 -3.04
N ASP A 37 -21.86 -12.23 -3.99
CA ASP A 37 -21.21 -13.52 -3.73
C ASP A 37 -19.83 -13.31 -3.10
N VAL A 38 -19.07 -12.31 -3.56
CA VAL A 38 -17.75 -11.97 -3.01
C VAL A 38 -17.78 -10.95 -1.86
N GLY A 39 -18.97 -10.54 -1.40
CA GLY A 39 -19.11 -9.70 -0.20
C GLY A 39 -18.96 -8.18 -0.38
N LEU A 40 -18.70 -7.70 -1.61
CA LEU A 40 -18.66 -6.26 -1.94
C LEU A 40 -20.03 -5.57 -1.80
N ILE A 41 -21.11 -6.32 -2.01
CA ILE A 41 -22.49 -5.89 -1.78
C ILE A 41 -23.12 -6.87 -0.78
N ARG A 42 -23.99 -6.34 0.09
CA ARG A 42 -24.70 -7.17 1.07
C ARG A 42 -25.60 -8.18 0.36
N GLN A 43 -25.63 -9.42 0.81
CA GLN A 43 -26.55 -10.45 0.32
C GLN A 43 -28.00 -10.22 0.79
N GLU A 44 -28.16 -9.56 1.93
CA GLU A 44 -29.47 -9.28 2.52
C GLU A 44 -29.60 -7.81 2.90
N PHE A 45 -30.82 -7.30 2.80
CA PHE A 45 -31.17 -5.95 3.22
C PHE A 45 -32.50 -5.95 3.97
N PHE A 46 -32.51 -5.42 5.19
CA PHE A 46 -33.71 -5.38 6.02
C PHE A 46 -34.42 -4.04 5.91
N CYS A 47 -35.74 -4.08 5.81
CA CYS A 47 -36.56 -2.88 5.74
C CYS A 47 -36.52 -2.15 7.09
N PRO A 48 -36.15 -0.85 7.16
CA PRO A 48 -36.09 -0.13 8.42
C PRO A 48 -37.46 0.11 9.06
N GLN A 49 -38.57 -0.08 8.33
CA GLN A 49 -39.92 0.13 8.85
C GLN A 49 -40.56 -1.14 9.43
N CYS A 50 -40.33 -2.31 8.82
CA CYS A 50 -40.95 -3.56 9.26
C CYS A 50 -39.94 -4.65 9.67
N SER A 51 -38.64 -4.34 9.65
CA SER A 51 -37.51 -5.23 9.99
C SER A 51 -37.43 -6.53 9.19
N ASN A 52 -38.27 -6.71 8.17
CA ASN A 52 -38.26 -7.89 7.33
C ASN A 52 -37.30 -7.73 6.14
N SER A 53 -36.79 -8.87 5.64
CA SER A 53 -35.94 -8.90 4.44
C SER A 53 -36.63 -8.30 3.22
N MET A 54 -35.86 -7.54 2.44
CA MET A 54 -36.24 -6.88 1.19
C MET A 54 -35.77 -7.73 0.00
N LYS A 55 -36.54 -7.74 -1.09
CA LYS A 55 -36.14 -8.44 -2.32
C LYS A 55 -35.26 -7.53 -3.18
N GLN A 56 -34.20 -8.08 -3.76
CA GLN A 56 -33.48 -7.38 -4.82
C GLN A 56 -34.33 -7.37 -6.09
N ASP A 57 -34.48 -6.20 -6.68
CA ASP A 57 -35.20 -5.93 -7.92
C ASP A 57 -34.28 -5.07 -8.81
N GLY A 58 -33.49 -5.75 -9.64
CA GLY A 58 -32.42 -5.15 -10.43
C GLY A 58 -31.36 -4.46 -9.58
N THR A 59 -31.33 -3.13 -9.61
CA THR A 59 -30.36 -2.28 -8.90
C THR A 59 -30.87 -1.74 -7.56
N ARG A 60 -32.01 -2.25 -7.08
CA ARG A 60 -32.65 -1.77 -5.85
C ARG A 60 -33.09 -2.91 -4.94
N TRP A 61 -33.01 -2.68 -3.63
CA TRP A 61 -33.74 -3.43 -2.62
C TRP A 61 -35.15 -2.85 -2.50
N ARG A 62 -36.18 -3.70 -2.55
CA ARG A 62 -37.59 -3.27 -2.50
C ARG A 62 -38.38 -4.02 -1.43
N CYS A 63 -39.14 -3.29 -0.61
CA CYS A 63 -40.10 -3.84 0.35
C CYS A 63 -41.52 -3.64 -0.17
N ARG A 64 -42.12 -4.68 -0.76
CA ARG A 64 -43.48 -4.61 -1.36
C ARG A 64 -44.62 -4.75 -0.35
N ARG A 65 -44.33 -4.72 0.96
CA ARG A 65 -45.34 -4.85 2.02
C ARG A 65 -46.16 -3.55 2.09
N SER A 66 -47.47 -3.68 2.24
CA SER A 66 -48.40 -2.54 2.26
C SER A 66 -48.06 -1.51 3.33
N THR A 67 -47.63 -1.96 4.51
CA THR A 67 -47.21 -1.11 5.63
C THR A 67 -45.94 -0.29 5.35
N CYS A 68 -45.21 -0.60 4.28
CA CYS A 68 -43.95 0.06 3.93
C CYS A 68 -44.01 0.89 2.64
N ASN A 69 -45.19 1.07 2.01
CA ASN A 69 -45.39 1.92 0.84
C ASN A 69 -44.34 1.73 -0.28
N ASP A 70 -44.02 0.47 -0.61
CA ASP A 70 -43.01 0.11 -1.63
C ASP A 70 -41.62 0.74 -1.40
N LEU A 71 -41.17 0.87 -0.15
CA LEU A 71 -39.88 1.46 0.19
C LEU A 71 -38.73 0.82 -0.59
N GLN A 72 -37.84 1.65 -1.15
CA GLN A 72 -36.72 1.21 -1.99
C GLN A 72 -35.39 1.80 -1.54
N PHE A 73 -34.31 1.03 -1.69
CA PHE A 73 -32.93 1.48 -1.52
C PHE A 73 -32.08 1.00 -2.68
N SER A 74 -31.04 1.76 -3.06
CA SER A 74 -30.07 1.26 -4.04
C SER A 74 -29.28 0.08 -3.44
N VAL A 75 -28.92 -0.91 -4.28
CA VAL A 75 -27.98 -1.97 -3.89
C VAL A 75 -26.63 -1.44 -3.41
N ARG A 76 -26.29 -0.21 -3.80
CA ARG A 76 -25.06 0.48 -3.39
C ARG A 76 -25.09 0.94 -1.94
N LYS A 77 -26.26 1.08 -1.30
CA LYS A 77 -26.38 1.73 0.00
C LYS A 77 -25.50 1.03 1.05
N GLY A 78 -24.61 1.80 1.68
CA GLY A 78 -23.69 1.29 2.70
C GLY A 78 -22.48 0.52 2.15
N THR A 79 -22.09 0.79 0.90
CA THR A 79 -20.92 0.18 0.23
C THR A 79 -20.08 1.25 -0.47
N VAL A 80 -18.86 0.89 -0.87
CA VAL A 80 -17.96 1.78 -1.63
C VAL A 80 -18.54 2.25 -2.99
N PHE A 81 -19.53 1.55 -3.53
CA PHE A 81 -20.16 1.89 -4.80
C PHE A 81 -20.97 3.20 -4.76
N VAL A 82 -21.28 3.76 -3.57
CA VAL A 82 -21.96 5.06 -3.43
C VAL A 82 -21.05 6.22 -3.83
N GLU A 83 -19.74 6.08 -3.61
CA GLU A 83 -18.73 7.11 -3.87
C GLU A 83 -18.57 7.42 -5.36
N VAL A 84 -18.95 6.49 -6.24
CA VAL A 84 -18.68 6.59 -7.68
C VAL A 84 -19.92 6.30 -8.51
N LYS A 85 -20.35 7.32 -9.27
CA LYS A 85 -21.55 7.29 -10.13
C LYS A 85 -21.29 6.63 -11.49
N ILE A 86 -20.86 5.36 -11.49
CA ILE A 86 -20.71 4.52 -12.69
C ILE A 86 -21.40 3.16 -12.49
N PRO A 87 -21.83 2.46 -13.56
CA PRO A 87 -22.33 1.08 -13.45
C PRO A 87 -21.37 0.17 -12.68
N ILE A 88 -21.91 -0.73 -11.85
CA ILE A 88 -21.14 -1.66 -11.00
C ILE A 88 -20.23 -2.52 -11.87
N ARG A 89 -20.69 -2.98 -13.03
CA ARG A 89 -19.84 -3.71 -13.99
C ARG A 89 -18.58 -2.94 -14.41
N LYS A 90 -18.67 -1.61 -14.53
CA LYS A 90 -17.51 -0.77 -14.87
C LYS A 90 -16.61 -0.59 -13.66
N PHE A 91 -17.17 -0.42 -12.47
CA PHE A 91 -16.41 -0.34 -11.23
C PHE A 91 -15.57 -1.59 -11.01
N VAL A 92 -16.17 -2.79 -11.12
CA VAL A 92 -15.49 -4.08 -10.98
C VAL A 92 -14.35 -4.23 -12.01
N ARG A 93 -14.58 -3.83 -13.28
CA ARG A 93 -13.50 -3.83 -14.28
C ARG A 93 -12.36 -2.86 -13.92
N ILE A 94 -12.65 -1.73 -13.28
CA ILE A 94 -11.63 -0.78 -12.82
C ILE A 94 -10.85 -1.37 -11.63
N LEU A 95 -11.50 -2.10 -10.73
CA LEU A 95 -10.82 -2.85 -9.65
C LEU A 95 -9.81 -3.85 -10.21
N PHE A 96 -10.18 -4.61 -11.25
CA PHE A 96 -9.24 -5.51 -11.92
C PHE A 96 -8.06 -4.74 -12.53
N HIS A 97 -8.30 -3.62 -13.20
CA HIS A 97 -7.23 -2.77 -13.74
C HIS A 97 -6.29 -2.21 -12.65
N TYR A 98 -6.84 -1.84 -11.49
CA TYR A 98 -6.06 -1.45 -10.33
C TYR A 98 -5.18 -2.61 -9.85
N ALA A 99 -5.78 -3.79 -9.65
CA ALA A 99 -5.06 -5.00 -9.25
C ALA A 99 -3.89 -5.31 -10.21
N SER A 100 -4.10 -5.10 -11.51
CA SER A 100 -3.10 -5.28 -12.59
C SER A 100 -2.08 -4.14 -12.74
N ASN A 101 -2.05 -3.15 -11.83
CA ASN A 101 -1.21 -1.94 -11.95
C ASN A 101 -1.37 -1.19 -13.30
N THR A 102 -2.57 -1.21 -13.88
CA THR A 102 -2.84 -0.48 -15.13
C THR A 102 -2.84 1.02 -14.85
N PRO A 103 -2.09 1.85 -15.60
CA PRO A 103 -2.12 3.30 -15.42
C PRO A 103 -3.52 3.90 -15.60
N VAL A 104 -3.86 4.91 -14.79
CA VAL A 104 -5.17 5.60 -14.79
C VAL A 104 -5.59 6.02 -16.21
N THR A 105 -4.67 6.61 -16.97
CA THR A 105 -4.92 7.08 -18.34
C THR A 105 -5.32 5.95 -19.28
N LYS A 106 -4.63 4.80 -19.20
CA LYS A 106 -4.91 3.60 -19.99
C LYS A 106 -6.25 2.99 -19.60
N CYS A 107 -6.51 2.85 -18.29
CA CYS A 107 -7.79 2.32 -17.79
C CYS A 107 -8.96 3.21 -18.21
N ALA A 108 -8.84 4.54 -18.05
CA ALA A 108 -9.88 5.50 -18.45
C ALA A 108 -10.22 5.39 -19.94
N SER A 109 -9.20 5.32 -20.79
CA SER A 109 -9.36 5.11 -22.24
C SER A 109 -10.06 3.78 -22.56
N GLN A 110 -9.59 2.67 -22.00
CA GLN A 110 -10.13 1.34 -22.28
C GLN A 110 -11.57 1.15 -21.76
N LYS A 111 -11.92 1.76 -20.62
CA LYS A 111 -13.25 1.61 -20.01
C LYS A 111 -14.23 2.72 -20.43
N LYS A 112 -13.78 3.68 -21.25
CA LYS A 112 -14.56 4.85 -21.69
C LYS A 112 -15.21 5.57 -20.49
N VAL A 113 -14.39 5.94 -19.52
CA VAL A 113 -14.77 6.73 -18.33
C VAL A 113 -13.76 7.86 -18.13
N SER A 114 -14.11 8.86 -17.30
CA SER A 114 -13.18 9.96 -17.02
C SER A 114 -11.96 9.49 -16.21
N GLN A 115 -10.82 10.14 -16.40
CA GLN A 115 -9.63 9.88 -15.58
C GLN A 115 -9.92 10.15 -14.10
N ASN A 116 -10.68 11.19 -13.77
CA ASN A 116 -11.07 11.51 -12.39
C ASN A 116 -11.84 10.37 -11.74
N THR A 117 -12.74 9.72 -12.48
CA THR A 117 -13.48 8.54 -11.99
C THR A 117 -12.53 7.40 -11.67
N VAL A 118 -11.59 7.07 -12.56
CA VAL A 118 -10.62 5.99 -12.33
C VAL A 118 -9.71 6.34 -11.16
N SER A 119 -9.19 7.57 -11.10
CA SER A 119 -8.38 8.05 -9.98
C SER A 119 -9.10 7.91 -8.64
N LYS A 120 -10.40 8.23 -8.59
CA LYS A 120 -11.22 8.09 -7.37
C LYS A 120 -11.36 6.62 -6.96
N VAL A 121 -11.65 5.71 -7.90
CA VAL A 121 -11.70 4.26 -7.59
C VAL A 121 -10.35 3.75 -7.09
N TYR A 122 -9.26 4.15 -7.75
CA TYR A 122 -7.91 3.77 -7.31
C TYR A 122 -7.57 4.35 -5.94
N SER A 123 -8.06 5.55 -5.60
CA SER A 123 -7.92 6.14 -4.27
C SER A 123 -8.61 5.30 -3.22
N ILE A 124 -9.86 4.89 -3.46
CA ILE A 124 -10.61 4.02 -2.55
C ILE A 124 -9.81 2.73 -2.28
N CYS A 125 -9.22 2.12 -3.32
CA CYS A 125 -8.41 0.91 -3.15
C CYS A 125 -7.14 1.16 -2.31
N ARG A 126 -6.48 2.31 -2.50
CA ARG A 126 -5.32 2.69 -1.70
C ARG A 126 -5.68 2.99 -0.26
N ASP A 127 -6.80 3.66 -0.02
CA ASP A 127 -7.30 3.95 1.33
C ASP A 127 -7.52 2.63 2.11
N MET A 128 -8.08 1.62 1.44
CA MET A 128 -8.22 0.26 2.01
C MET A 128 -6.86 -0.39 2.33
N CYS A 129 -5.87 -0.24 1.44
CA CYS A 129 -4.51 -0.72 1.70
C CYS A 129 -3.91 -0.03 2.93
N SER A 130 -3.98 1.31 3.01
CA SER A 130 -3.49 2.08 4.16
C SER A 130 -4.19 1.68 5.46
N GLU A 131 -5.50 1.48 5.45
CA GLU A 131 -6.25 1.01 6.62
C GLU A 131 -5.79 -0.37 7.09
N GLU A 132 -5.55 -1.31 6.16
CA GLU A 132 -5.03 -2.63 6.50
C GLU A 132 -3.63 -2.57 7.10
N LEU A 133 -2.76 -1.71 6.55
CA LEU A 133 -1.41 -1.52 7.10
C LEU A 133 -1.44 -0.92 8.51
N CYS A 134 -2.38 -0.02 8.81
CA CYS A 134 -2.57 0.51 10.16
C CYS A 134 -3.00 -0.57 11.17
N ARG A 135 -3.67 -1.64 10.73
CA ARG A 135 -4.07 -2.78 11.56
C ARG A 135 -2.98 -3.85 11.67
N THR A 136 -1.88 -3.68 10.94
CA THR A 136 -0.80 -4.66 10.81
C THR A 136 0.41 -4.22 11.62
N ASP A 137 0.90 -5.07 12.52
CA ASP A 137 2.20 -4.85 13.17
C ASP A 137 3.34 -5.07 12.15
N MET A 138 3.74 -4.01 11.47
CA MET A 138 4.70 -4.02 10.37
C MET A 138 6.14 -3.84 10.85
N LYS A 139 6.59 -4.73 11.74
CA LYS A 139 7.97 -4.72 12.22
C LYS A 139 8.86 -5.71 11.47
N ILE A 140 10.05 -5.25 11.09
CA ILE A 140 11.08 -6.07 10.45
C ILE A 140 12.26 -6.32 11.41
N GLY A 141 13.12 -7.28 11.08
CA GLY A 141 14.26 -7.63 11.90
C GLY A 141 13.91 -8.47 13.14
N GLY A 142 14.75 -8.33 14.17
CA GLY A 142 14.74 -9.07 15.43
C GLY A 142 16.11 -9.66 15.74
N TYR A 143 16.21 -10.42 16.82
CA TYR A 143 17.45 -11.10 17.20
C TYR A 143 18.01 -11.96 16.04
N GLY A 144 19.28 -11.72 15.70
CA GLY A 144 19.99 -12.40 14.61
C GLY A 144 19.66 -11.88 13.20
N ALA A 145 18.75 -10.91 13.07
CA ALA A 145 18.43 -10.29 11.79
C ALA A 145 19.30 -9.04 11.54
N ILE A 146 19.46 -8.70 10.26
CA ILE A 146 20.20 -7.52 9.80
C ILE A 146 19.24 -6.65 8.99
N VAL A 147 19.03 -5.42 9.44
CA VAL A 147 18.19 -4.43 8.76
C VAL A 147 19.07 -3.29 8.25
N GLU A 148 19.03 -3.04 6.96
CA GLU A 148 19.62 -1.84 6.36
C GLU A 148 18.61 -0.70 6.39
N ILE A 149 19.00 0.50 6.82
CA ILE A 149 18.17 1.71 6.81
C ILE A 149 18.81 2.81 5.96
N ASP A 150 17.97 3.61 5.29
CA ASP A 150 18.42 4.69 4.42
C ASP A 150 17.28 5.68 4.11
N GLU A 151 17.66 6.90 3.71
CA GLU A 151 16.76 7.92 3.17
C GLU A 151 16.97 8.09 1.67
N THR A 152 15.87 8.09 0.91
CA THR A 152 15.91 8.42 -0.51
C THR A 152 15.04 9.61 -0.85
N SER A 153 15.56 10.49 -1.70
CA SER A 153 14.77 11.56 -2.30
C SER A 153 13.84 11.00 -3.39
N LEU A 154 12.54 11.29 -3.26
CA LEU A 154 11.51 11.03 -4.28
C LEU A 154 11.22 12.28 -5.12
N LYS A 155 11.97 13.36 -4.90
CA LYS A 155 11.81 14.62 -5.64
C LYS A 155 12.04 14.41 -7.13
N LYS A 156 11.16 15.02 -7.94
CA LYS A 156 11.38 15.11 -9.39
C LYS A 156 12.63 15.95 -9.65
N LYS A 157 13.70 15.32 -10.13
CA LYS A 157 14.94 16.01 -10.51
C LYS A 157 14.62 17.01 -11.63
N SER A 158 14.92 18.29 -11.44
CA SER A 158 14.94 19.23 -12.56
C SER A 158 16.16 18.92 -13.43
N LYS A 159 16.01 19.01 -14.75
CA LYS A 159 17.16 18.82 -15.64
C LYS A 159 18.16 19.94 -15.36
N TYR A 160 19.40 19.58 -15.01
CA TYR A 160 20.51 20.52 -14.76
C TYR A 160 20.29 21.52 -13.62
N ASN A 161 19.47 21.19 -12.61
CA ASN A 161 19.05 22.14 -11.57
C ASN A 161 18.36 23.42 -12.13
N ARG A 162 17.92 23.40 -13.40
CA ARG A 162 17.25 24.52 -14.06
C ARG A 162 15.75 24.23 -14.21
N GLY A 163 14.92 25.27 -14.02
CA GLY A 163 13.47 25.19 -14.16
C GLY A 163 12.73 25.01 -12.82
N ARG A 164 11.49 24.51 -12.87
CA ARG A 164 10.57 24.46 -11.72
C ARG A 164 11.17 23.69 -10.54
N HIS A 165 11.32 24.37 -9.40
CA HIS A 165 11.70 23.75 -8.14
C HIS A 165 10.49 23.03 -7.54
N TYR A 166 10.69 21.78 -7.16
CA TYR A 166 9.68 20.99 -6.46
C TYR A 166 10.03 20.93 -4.97
N PRO A 167 9.05 20.97 -4.06
CA PRO A 167 9.31 20.83 -2.63
C PRO A 167 9.88 19.45 -2.32
N ASP A 168 10.69 19.37 -1.27
CA ASP A 168 11.35 18.12 -0.91
C ASP A 168 10.35 17.05 -0.46
N CYS A 169 10.63 15.82 -0.88
CA CYS A 169 9.86 14.63 -0.56
C CYS A 169 10.87 13.52 -0.33
N TRP A 170 11.20 13.28 0.93
CA TRP A 170 12.07 12.21 1.36
C TRP A 170 11.26 11.04 1.90
N LEU A 171 11.71 9.85 1.53
CA LEU A 171 11.26 8.58 2.05
C LEU A 171 12.37 8.05 2.96
N PHE A 172 12.03 7.76 4.21
CA PHE A 172 12.88 6.98 5.10
C PHE A 172 12.34 5.55 5.16
N GLY A 173 13.21 4.56 5.27
CA GLY A 173 12.77 3.19 5.43
C GLY A 173 13.89 2.23 5.80
N GLY A 174 13.52 0.97 5.92
CA GLY A 174 14.43 -0.12 6.22
C GLY A 174 14.09 -1.38 5.43
N VAL A 175 15.10 -2.20 5.15
CA VAL A 175 14.96 -3.51 4.48
C VAL A 175 15.71 -4.57 5.28
N ASP A 176 15.01 -5.65 5.63
CA ASP A 176 15.62 -6.84 6.23
C ASP A 176 16.39 -7.62 5.15
N ARG A 177 17.69 -7.85 5.39
CA ARG A 177 18.55 -8.54 4.42
C ARG A 177 18.12 -9.98 4.16
N GLY A 178 17.62 -10.68 5.16
CA GLY A 178 17.24 -12.08 5.08
C GLY A 178 15.87 -12.26 4.44
N THR A 179 14.85 -11.61 5.01
CA THR A 179 13.46 -11.79 4.58
C THR A 179 13.09 -10.95 3.35
N LYS A 180 13.86 -9.89 3.08
CA LYS A 180 13.54 -8.85 2.08
C LYS A 180 12.24 -8.09 2.37
N GLN A 181 11.66 -8.26 3.56
CA GLN A 181 10.60 -7.38 4.04
C GLN A 181 11.17 -5.98 4.30
N TRP A 182 10.34 -4.97 4.13
CA TRP A 182 10.76 -3.58 4.19
C TRP A 182 9.68 -2.71 4.79
N PHE A 183 10.01 -1.52 5.25
CA PHE A 183 9.03 -0.48 5.55
C PHE A 183 9.48 0.84 4.91
N GLY A 184 8.53 1.74 4.70
CA GLY A 184 8.81 3.07 4.15
C GLY A 184 7.83 4.10 4.67
N ARG A 185 8.34 5.26 5.11
CA ARG A 185 7.56 6.38 5.62
C ARG A 185 8.02 7.69 4.99
N ILE A 186 7.05 8.46 4.50
CA ILE A 186 7.31 9.77 3.93
C ILE A 186 7.59 10.76 5.06
N VAL A 187 8.83 11.24 5.12
CA VAL A 187 9.30 12.19 6.14
C VAL A 187 9.39 13.63 5.60
N TYR A 188 9.08 13.82 4.32
CA TYR A 188 9.14 15.12 3.65
C TYR A 188 10.47 15.84 3.87
N GLY A 189 10.52 16.89 4.69
CA GLY A 189 11.74 17.60 5.06
C GLY A 189 12.28 17.28 6.45
N ASP A 190 11.50 16.59 7.30
CA ASP A 190 11.87 16.29 8.68
C ASP A 190 12.68 15.00 8.78
N ARG A 191 14.00 15.14 8.67
CA ARG A 191 14.97 14.05 8.84
C ARG A 191 15.75 14.21 10.14
N THR A 192 15.13 14.78 11.16
CA THR A 192 15.79 14.98 12.45
C THR A 192 16.07 13.64 13.12
N LYS A 193 17.11 13.61 13.97
CA LYS A 193 17.46 12.42 14.76
C LYS A 193 16.26 11.89 15.56
N LYS A 194 15.43 12.78 16.12
CA LYS A 194 14.24 12.39 16.89
C LYS A 194 13.24 11.63 16.01
N THR A 195 12.79 12.23 14.91
CA THR A 195 11.81 11.65 13.99
C THR A 195 12.27 10.30 13.44
N LEU A 196 13.52 10.21 12.99
CA LEU A 196 14.07 8.96 12.47
C LEU A 196 14.21 7.88 13.56
N SER A 197 14.58 8.26 14.79
CA SER A 197 14.65 7.31 15.91
C SER A 197 13.27 6.77 16.29
N GLU A 198 12.23 7.61 16.28
CA GLU A 198 10.85 7.17 16.54
C GLU A 198 10.39 6.17 15.46
N LEU A 199 10.67 6.45 14.19
CA LEU A 199 10.34 5.53 13.09
C LEU A 199 11.11 4.20 13.17
N ILE A 200 12.39 4.23 13.54
CA ILE A 200 13.20 3.02 13.79
C ILE A 200 12.59 2.20 14.92
N ARG A 201 12.17 2.83 16.02
CA ARG A 201 11.54 2.16 17.15
C ARG A 201 10.21 1.51 16.78
N GLU A 202 9.43 2.20 15.96
CA GLU A 202 8.10 1.75 15.53
C GLU A 202 8.17 0.56 14.56
N HIS A 203 9.15 0.52 13.66
CA HIS A 203 9.15 -0.43 12.54
C HIS A 203 10.26 -1.49 12.57
N ILE A 204 11.17 -1.44 13.54
CA ILE A 204 12.24 -2.44 13.69
C ILE A 204 12.07 -3.15 15.04
N ASN A 205 12.17 -4.48 15.02
CA ASN A 205 12.06 -5.29 16.24
C ASN A 205 13.32 -5.15 17.11
N PRO A 206 13.19 -5.14 18.46
CA PRO A 206 14.32 -5.14 19.37
C PRO A 206 15.34 -6.26 19.08
N GLY A 207 16.61 -6.05 19.46
CA GLY A 207 17.69 -7.03 19.26
C GLY A 207 18.25 -7.08 17.83
N THR A 208 17.83 -6.16 16.94
CA THR A 208 18.27 -6.12 15.54
C THR A 208 19.67 -5.53 15.39
N LEU A 209 20.46 -6.08 14.45
CA LEU A 209 21.64 -5.39 13.91
C LEU A 209 21.20 -4.44 12.80
N ILE A 210 21.31 -3.13 13.04
CA ILE A 210 21.00 -2.09 12.08
C ILE A 210 22.27 -1.69 11.32
N ILE A 211 22.17 -1.53 10.00
CA ILE A 211 23.23 -0.99 9.13
C ILE A 211 22.73 0.30 8.47
N SER A 212 23.50 1.38 8.53
CA SER A 212 23.16 2.67 7.89
C SER A 212 24.36 3.31 7.18
N ASP A 213 24.11 4.37 6.41
CA ASP A 213 25.16 5.33 6.05
C ASP A 213 25.58 6.18 7.28
N LYS A 214 26.74 6.85 7.19
CA LYS A 214 27.25 7.81 8.18
C LYS A 214 26.55 9.16 8.06
N PHE A 215 25.22 9.14 8.21
CA PHE A 215 24.41 10.34 8.29
C PHE A 215 24.35 10.86 9.74
N SER A 216 24.40 12.18 9.91
CA SER A 216 24.51 12.82 11.23
C SER A 216 23.34 12.54 12.17
N SER A 217 22.17 12.20 11.62
CA SER A 217 21.01 11.76 12.41
C SER A 217 21.19 10.36 13.01
N TYR A 218 22.02 9.51 12.40
CA TYR A 218 22.31 8.16 12.89
C TYR A 218 23.58 8.11 13.73
N VAL A 219 24.65 8.75 13.25
CA VAL A 219 26.00 8.66 13.83
C VAL A 219 26.62 10.06 13.94
N SER A 220 27.18 10.41 15.10
CA SER A 220 27.96 11.64 15.25
C SER A 220 29.28 11.55 14.49
N LEU A 221 29.88 12.68 14.12
CA LEU A 221 31.14 12.71 13.34
C LEU A 221 32.27 11.87 13.97
N ASN A 222 32.34 11.83 15.31
CA ASN A 222 33.33 11.07 16.07
C ASN A 222 32.90 9.61 16.38
N GLY A 223 31.76 9.15 15.87
CA GLY A 223 31.23 7.79 16.09
C GLY A 223 30.74 7.48 17.51
N ARG A 224 30.90 8.41 18.46
CA ARG A 224 30.59 8.19 19.89
C ARG A 224 29.10 8.10 20.14
N HIS A 225 28.28 8.81 19.38
CA HIS A 225 26.83 8.69 19.44
C HIS A 225 26.34 7.98 18.19
N ASN A 226 25.64 6.87 18.38
CA ASN A 226 25.10 6.05 17.31
C ASN A 226 23.71 5.51 17.72
N LEU A 227 23.11 4.61 16.93
CA LEU A 227 21.78 4.08 17.23
C LEU A 227 21.76 3.19 18.47
N ALA A 228 22.84 2.46 18.76
CA ALA A 228 22.93 1.55 19.90
C ALA A 228 22.94 2.28 21.26
N ASN A 229 23.46 3.52 21.31
CA ASN A 229 23.48 4.34 22.52
C ASN A 229 22.55 5.55 22.47
N ASN A 230 21.58 5.54 21.56
CA ASN A 230 20.57 6.58 21.44
C ASN A 230 19.57 6.49 22.60
N PRO A 231 19.34 7.58 23.37
CA PRO A 231 18.38 7.57 24.48
C PRO A 231 16.96 7.15 24.10
N VAL A 232 16.51 7.46 22.88
CA VAL A 232 15.17 7.10 22.38
C VAL A 232 15.06 5.59 22.12
N LEU A 233 16.19 4.91 21.89
CA LEU A 233 16.26 3.50 21.50
C LEU A 233 16.88 2.61 22.57
N ARG A 234 17.09 3.13 23.79
CA ARG A 234 17.87 2.47 24.85
C ARG A 234 17.32 1.10 25.25
N ASP A 235 16.01 0.93 25.20
CA ASP A 235 15.27 -0.30 25.55
C ASP A 235 15.10 -1.27 24.36
N MET A 236 15.60 -0.91 23.18
CA MET A 236 15.44 -1.72 21.97
C MET A 236 16.59 -2.71 21.74
N ASP A 237 17.66 -2.65 22.53
CA ASP A 237 18.81 -3.58 22.42
C ASP A 237 19.39 -3.67 21.00
N TYR A 238 19.49 -2.53 20.32
CA TYR A 238 20.04 -2.50 18.95
C TYR A 238 21.55 -2.56 18.93
N SER A 239 22.07 -3.33 17.97
CA SER A 239 23.45 -3.20 17.51
C SER A 239 23.49 -2.31 16.27
N HIS A 240 24.54 -1.51 16.09
CA HIS A 240 24.65 -0.58 14.97
C HIS A 240 26.01 -0.66 14.29
N GLN A 241 25.99 -0.84 12.97
CA GLN A 241 27.14 -0.68 12.09
C GLN A 241 26.83 0.38 11.04
N TRP A 242 27.85 1.04 10.52
CA TRP A 242 27.68 2.04 9.47
C TRP A 242 28.82 2.00 8.45
N VAL A 243 28.52 2.57 7.29
CA VAL A 243 29.48 2.80 6.20
C VAL A 243 29.69 4.28 6.02
N ASP A 244 30.93 4.68 5.76
CA ASP A 244 31.25 6.03 5.33
C ASP A 244 31.45 6.04 3.82
N HIS A 245 30.40 6.40 3.07
CA HIS A 245 30.45 6.44 1.60
C HIS A 245 31.38 7.52 1.04
N SER A 246 31.94 8.41 1.88
CA SER A 246 33.00 9.33 1.45
C SER A 246 34.37 8.65 1.33
N GLU A 247 34.55 7.50 2.00
CA GLU A 247 35.82 6.78 2.05
C GLU A 247 35.72 5.39 1.39
N ASN A 248 34.61 4.66 1.58
CA ASN A 248 34.48 3.27 1.13
C ASN A 248 33.04 2.87 0.78
N PHE A 249 32.84 2.07 -0.27
CA PHE A 249 31.54 1.49 -0.65
C PHE A 249 31.10 0.30 0.21
N VAL A 250 32.07 -0.36 0.84
CA VAL A 250 31.89 -1.45 1.82
C VAL A 250 32.89 -1.16 2.93
N ASN A 251 32.44 -1.21 4.19
CA ASN A 251 33.36 -0.99 5.31
C ASN A 251 34.42 -2.12 5.33
N PRO A 252 35.71 -1.81 5.16
CA PRO A 252 36.75 -2.83 4.99
C PRO A 252 37.00 -3.65 6.25
N THR A 253 36.59 -3.16 7.43
CA THR A 253 36.86 -3.81 8.72
C THR A 253 35.75 -4.79 9.12
N ASN A 254 34.49 -4.46 8.84
CA ASN A 254 33.34 -5.27 9.27
C ASN A 254 32.40 -5.71 8.13
N GLY A 255 32.68 -5.32 6.88
CA GLY A 255 31.89 -5.69 5.71
C GLY A 255 30.51 -5.03 5.59
N ALA A 256 30.19 -4.04 6.44
CA ALA A 256 28.90 -3.34 6.38
C ALA A 256 28.69 -2.64 5.02
N HIS A 257 27.44 -2.62 4.54
CA HIS A 257 27.00 -1.92 3.32
C HIS A 257 25.48 -1.69 3.28
N THR A 258 25.03 -0.71 2.50
CA THR A 258 23.60 -0.34 2.32
C THR A 258 23.07 -0.69 0.92
N GLN A 259 23.78 -1.54 0.19
CA GLN A 259 23.46 -1.90 -1.20
C GLN A 259 22.07 -2.54 -1.37
N THR A 260 21.56 -3.28 -0.38
CA THR A 260 20.26 -3.94 -0.49
C THR A 260 19.15 -2.90 -0.51
N ILE A 261 19.17 -1.96 0.44
CA ILE A 261 18.17 -0.91 0.53
C ILE A 261 18.26 0.09 -0.63
N GLU A 262 19.47 0.47 -1.05
CA GLU A 262 19.68 1.34 -2.22
C GLU A 262 19.10 0.71 -3.50
N GLY A 263 19.38 -0.57 -3.72
CA GLY A 263 18.81 -1.33 -4.83
C GLY A 263 17.29 -1.42 -4.74
N TYR A 264 16.74 -1.59 -3.52
CA TYR A 264 15.30 -1.61 -3.29
C TYR A 264 14.65 -0.27 -3.64
N TRP A 265 15.23 0.85 -3.21
CA TRP A 265 14.76 2.19 -3.54
C TRP A 265 14.71 2.47 -5.03
N GLU A 266 15.77 2.13 -5.78
CA GLU A 266 15.78 2.38 -7.23
C GLU A 266 14.85 1.44 -8.01
N ILE A 267 14.92 0.12 -7.73
CA ILE A 267 14.24 -0.88 -8.56
C ILE A 267 12.77 -1.01 -8.19
N LYS A 268 12.44 -0.97 -6.89
CA LYS A 268 11.11 -1.30 -6.39
C LYS A 268 10.26 -0.05 -6.24
N VAL A 269 10.77 0.96 -5.54
CA VAL A 269 9.99 2.18 -5.24
C VAL A 269 10.03 3.17 -6.40
N LYS A 270 11.20 3.70 -6.77
CA LYS A 270 11.32 4.78 -7.76
C LYS A 270 10.86 4.36 -9.15
N ARG A 271 11.14 3.12 -9.57
CA ARG A 271 10.67 2.60 -10.87
C ARG A 271 9.15 2.50 -10.92
N HIS A 272 8.51 2.01 -9.85
CA HIS A 272 7.06 1.94 -9.75
C HIS A 272 6.43 3.35 -9.80
N MET A 273 6.96 4.30 -9.03
CA MET A 273 6.52 5.69 -9.07
C MET A 273 6.68 6.33 -10.46
N LYS A 274 7.79 6.06 -11.17
CA LYS A 274 8.02 6.56 -12.54
C LYS A 274 7.01 6.01 -13.54
N ALA A 275 6.57 4.75 -13.39
CA ALA A 275 5.58 4.13 -14.26
C ALA A 275 4.19 4.79 -14.12
N MET A 276 3.85 5.24 -12.90
CA MET A 276 2.56 5.83 -12.59
C MET A 276 2.37 7.28 -13.08
N ARG A 277 3.41 7.94 -13.59
CA ARG A 277 3.43 9.27 -14.25
C ARG A 277 2.34 10.27 -13.81
N GLY A 278 2.70 11.30 -13.05
CA GLY A 278 1.81 12.43 -12.76
C GLY A 278 1.03 12.30 -11.44
N VAL A 279 1.48 11.42 -10.54
CA VAL A 279 1.00 11.35 -9.16
C VAL A 279 1.32 12.67 -8.46
N ILE A 280 0.29 13.30 -7.89
CA ILE A 280 0.45 14.50 -7.06
C ILE A 280 1.13 14.11 -5.74
N LYS A 281 1.86 15.05 -5.14
CA LYS A 281 2.74 14.76 -3.99
C LYS A 281 1.97 14.19 -2.80
N GLU A 282 0.75 14.68 -2.63
CA GLU A 282 -0.17 14.35 -1.55
C GLU A 282 -0.60 12.87 -1.58
N MET A 283 -0.54 12.23 -2.76
CA MET A 283 -0.88 10.82 -2.95
C MET A 283 0.32 9.87 -2.85
N ILE A 284 1.53 10.41 -2.65
CA ILE A 284 2.74 9.57 -2.51
C ILE A 284 2.66 8.64 -1.30
N PRO A 285 2.21 9.07 -0.10
CA PRO A 285 2.07 8.17 1.05
C PRO A 285 1.18 6.96 0.74
N GLU A 286 -0.02 7.19 0.22
CA GLU A 286 -0.96 6.13 -0.20
C GLU A 286 -0.37 5.17 -1.23
N LEU A 287 0.46 5.68 -2.16
CA LEU A 287 1.13 4.85 -3.16
C LEU A 287 2.22 3.96 -2.54
N ILE A 288 2.96 4.48 -1.57
CA ILE A 288 3.93 3.70 -0.81
C ILE A 288 3.20 2.64 0.01
N ASP A 289 2.08 2.99 0.65
CA ASP A 289 1.24 2.04 1.40
C ASP A 289 0.69 0.93 0.50
N GLU A 290 0.14 1.25 -0.68
CA GLU A 290 -0.26 0.25 -1.66
C GLU A 290 0.89 -0.69 -1.99
N TYR A 291 2.07 -0.14 -2.29
CA TYR A 291 3.23 -0.94 -2.66
C TYR A 291 3.70 -1.84 -1.52
N LEU A 292 3.66 -1.31 -0.30
CA LEU A 292 4.01 -2.00 0.93
C LEU A 292 3.02 -3.14 1.20
N TRP A 293 1.71 -2.87 1.12
CA TRP A 293 0.63 -3.86 1.20
C TRP A 293 0.81 -4.99 0.19
N ARG A 294 1.03 -4.67 -1.09
CA ARG A 294 1.27 -5.67 -2.14
C ARG A 294 2.46 -6.58 -1.83
N SER A 295 3.51 -6.03 -1.23
CA SER A 295 4.74 -6.78 -0.94
C SER A 295 4.70 -7.59 0.35
N TRP A 296 3.91 -7.16 1.34
CA TRP A 296 3.79 -7.83 2.63
C TRP A 296 2.70 -8.90 2.62
N CYS A 297 1.54 -8.57 2.07
CA CYS A 297 0.39 -9.46 2.10
C CYS A 297 0.47 -10.55 1.03
N PHE A 298 1.25 -10.32 -0.03
CA PHE A 298 1.38 -11.26 -1.15
C PHE A 298 2.84 -11.56 -1.45
N ARG A 299 3.10 -12.80 -1.89
CA ARG A 299 4.43 -13.21 -2.32
C ARG A 299 4.82 -12.51 -3.64
N PRO A 300 6.12 -12.41 -3.97
CA PRO A 300 6.54 -11.93 -5.27
C PRO A 300 5.93 -12.76 -6.41
N LYS A 301 5.51 -12.09 -7.49
CA LYS A 301 4.94 -12.70 -8.73
C LYS A 301 3.59 -13.41 -8.57
N VAL A 302 2.75 -12.94 -7.65
CA VAL A 302 1.34 -13.38 -7.58
C VAL A 302 0.52 -12.85 -8.76
N GLU A 303 -0.58 -13.54 -9.06
CA GLU A 303 -1.52 -13.18 -10.10
C GLU A 303 -2.36 -11.96 -9.72
N ASP A 304 -2.82 -11.19 -10.73
CA ASP A 304 -3.68 -10.02 -10.52
C ASP A 304 -4.97 -10.37 -9.75
N ALA A 305 -5.47 -11.60 -9.91
CA ALA A 305 -6.61 -12.13 -9.18
C ALA A 305 -6.40 -12.12 -7.66
N MET A 306 -5.19 -12.39 -7.17
CA MET A 306 -4.88 -12.39 -5.73
C MET A 306 -4.93 -10.97 -5.16
N PHE A 307 -4.41 -9.99 -5.90
CA PHE A 307 -4.52 -8.59 -5.48
C PHE A 307 -5.97 -8.10 -5.51
N MET A 308 -6.75 -8.51 -6.51
CA MET A 308 -8.15 -8.15 -6.57
C MET A 308 -8.95 -8.78 -5.43
N ALA A 309 -8.70 -10.05 -5.11
CA ALA A 309 -9.30 -10.72 -3.96
C ALA A 309 -8.94 -10.03 -2.64
N GLY A 310 -7.73 -9.49 -2.51
CA GLY A 310 -7.31 -8.78 -1.30
C GLY A 310 -7.94 -7.40 -1.08
N ILE A 311 -8.42 -6.75 -2.13
CA ILE A 311 -9.09 -5.44 -2.04
C ILE A 311 -10.62 -5.56 -2.08
N CYS A 312 -11.16 -6.76 -2.28
CA CYS A 312 -12.61 -7.01 -2.29
C CYS A 312 -13.04 -7.62 -0.97
#